data_AF-A0A3D3WY48-F1
#
_entry.id   AF-A0A3D3WY48-F1
#
_cell.length_a   1.000
_cell.length_b   1.000
_cell.length_c   1.000
_cell.angle_alpha   90.00
_cell.angle_beta   90.00
_cell.angle_gamma   90.00
#
_symmetry.space_group_name_H-M   'P 1'
#
loop_
_entity.id
_entity.type
_entity.pdbx_description
1 polymer ?
#
loop_
_entity_poly.entity_id
_entity_poly.type
_entity_poly.pdbx_seq_one_letter_code
_entity_poly.pdbx_strand_id
1 'polypeptide(L)'
;GQTVEQVWFAGVHSEVGGGSSDSGLPDIAFMWMMYKAQACGLEFDQQAISGSIHPSWSGDLHGERPGFYKYLSSHTRRVGDPRFASQAVHPETATR
;
A
#
# COMPACT_ATOMS: atom_id res chain seq x y z
N GLY A 1 -19.03 -0.77 -17.29
CA GLY A 1 -17.75 -1.52 -17.28
C GLY A 1 -17.12 -1.39 -15.91
N GLN A 2 -16.20 -2.28 -15.54
CA GLN A 2 -15.45 -2.18 -14.28
C GLN A 2 -14.13 -1.44 -14.53
N THR A 3 -13.79 -0.49 -13.66
CA THR A 3 -12.49 0.19 -13.66
C THR A 3 -11.60 -0.45 -12.60
N VAL A 4 -10.36 -0.78 -12.95
CA VAL A 4 -9.38 -1.39 -12.05
C VAL A 4 -8.15 -0.50 -12.00
N GLU A 5 -7.66 -0.20 -10.79
CA GLU A 5 -6.41 0.54 -10.55
C GLU A 5 -5.46 -0.32 -9.72
N GLN A 6 -4.19 -0.34 -10.11
CA GLN A 6 -3.13 -1.10 -9.45
C GLN A 6 -2.01 -0.16 -9.05
N VAL A 7 -1.72 -0.08 -7.75
CA VAL A 7 -0.66 0.77 -7.21
C VAL A 7 0.36 -0.04 -6.45
N TRP A 8 1.64 0.23 -6.68
CA TRP A 8 2.76 -0.42 -5.99
C TRP A 8 3.27 0.44 -4.84
N PHE A 9 3.32 -0.15 -3.65
CA PHE A 9 3.84 0.45 -2.42
C PHE A 9 5.17 -0.21 -2.06
N ALA A 10 6.05 0.54 -1.39
CA ALA A 10 7.31 0.02 -0.87
C ALA A 10 7.04 -0.97 0.27
N GLY A 11 7.83 -2.05 0.32
CA GLY A 11 7.82 -2.99 1.43
C GLY A 11 7.32 -4.41 1.11
N VAL A 12 7.27 -5.24 2.16
CA VAL A 12 6.73 -6.60 2.19
C VAL A 12 5.23 -6.60 2.53
N HIS A 13 4.62 -7.78 2.57
CA HIS A 13 3.17 -7.93 2.73
C HIS A 13 2.60 -7.17 3.94
N SER A 14 3.27 -7.22 5.09
CA SER A 14 2.85 -6.56 6.32
C SER A 14 2.98 -5.04 6.30
N GLU A 15 3.78 -4.49 5.38
CA GLU A 15 3.99 -3.04 5.22
C GLU A 15 2.98 -2.41 4.25
N VAL A 16 2.18 -3.24 3.56
CA VAL A 16 1.05 -2.80 2.73
C VAL A 16 -0.28 -3.19 3.36
N GLY A 17 -0.38 -4.43 3.88
CA GLY A 17 -1.60 -4.99 4.46
C GLY A 17 -1.73 -4.79 5.97
N GLY A 18 -0.69 -4.30 6.66
CA GLY A 18 -0.65 -4.21 8.11
C GLY A 18 -0.35 -5.55 8.79
N GLY A 19 -0.47 -5.56 10.13
CA GLY A 19 -0.22 -6.74 10.97
C GLY A 19 1.20 -6.86 11.53
N SER A 20 2.06 -5.88 11.26
CA SER A 20 3.31 -5.67 11.99
C SER A 20 3.09 -4.77 13.21
N SER A 21 4.08 -4.69 14.11
CA SER A 21 4.10 -3.73 15.23
C SER A 21 4.27 -2.29 14.77
N ASP A 22 4.85 -2.07 13.58
CA ASP A 22 4.94 -0.76 12.93
C ASP A 22 3.78 -0.59 11.94
N SER A 23 2.94 0.43 12.15
CA SER A 23 1.83 0.79 11.26
C SER A 23 2.17 1.89 10.26
N GLY A 24 3.37 2.49 10.32
CA GLY A 24 3.73 3.67 9.55
C GLY A 24 3.59 3.51 8.03
N LEU A 25 4.17 2.44 7.47
CA LEU A 25 4.07 2.11 6.04
C LEU A 25 2.68 1.59 5.64
N PRO A 26 2.05 0.66 6.39
CA PRO A 26 0.68 0.22 6.12
C PRO A 26 -0.33 1.36 6.07
N ASP A 27 -0.18 2.34 6.96
CA ASP A 27 -1.06 3.49 7.07
C ASP A 27 -1.04 4.36 5.80
N ILE A 28 0.09 4.42 5.09
CA ILE A 28 0.19 5.10 3.78
C ILE A 28 -0.65 4.37 2.73
N ALA A 29 -0.52 3.03 2.65
CA ALA A 29 -1.32 2.23 1.72
C ALA A 29 -2.82 2.30 2.06
N PHE A 30 -3.15 2.29 3.35
CA PHE A 30 -4.51 2.43 3.84
C PHE A 30 -5.11 3.81 3.51
N MET A 31 -4.37 4.90 3.74
CA MET A 31 -4.78 6.25 3.36
C MET A 31 -5.06 6.38 1.86
N TRP A 32 -4.21 5.80 1.02
CA TRP A 32 -4.46 5.77 -0.43
C TRP A 32 -5.79 5.07 -0.73
N MET A 33 -6.03 3.88 -0.17
CA MET A 33 -7.28 3.15 -0.37
C MET A 33 -8.50 3.92 0.12
N MET A 34 -8.40 4.58 1.27
CA MET A 34 -9.47 5.43 1.80
C MET A 34 -9.83 6.55 0.84
N TYR A 35 -8.84 7.26 0.28
CA TYR A 35 -9.07 8.31 -0.70
C TYR A 35 -9.81 7.77 -1.94
N LYS A 36 -9.41 6.58 -2.45
CA LYS A 36 -10.12 5.93 -3.57
C LYS A 36 -11.56 5.57 -3.20
N ALA A 37 -11.80 5.04 -2.00
CA ALA A 37 -13.12 4.66 -1.54
C ALA A 37 -14.04 5.87 -1.30
N GLN A 38 -13.51 6.97 -0.76
CA GLN A 38 -14.23 8.24 -0.62
C GLN A 38 -14.68 8.79 -1.98
N ALA A 39 -13.81 8.73 -3.00
CA ALA A 39 -14.18 9.12 -4.36
C ALA A 39 -15.31 8.25 -4.95
N CYS A 40 -15.52 7.05 -4.42
CA CYS A 40 -16.63 6.16 -4.77
C CYS A 40 -17.87 6.34 -3.87
N GLY A 41 -17.85 7.30 -2.93
CA GLY A 41 -18.96 7.61 -2.02
C GLY A 41 -18.94 6.88 -0.68
N LEU A 42 -17.84 6.21 -0.31
CA LEU A 42 -17.70 5.64 1.03
C LEU A 42 -17.37 6.75 2.05
N GLU A 43 -18.24 6.93 3.02
CA GLU A 43 -18.00 7.85 4.14
C GLU A 43 -17.20 7.17 5.24
N PHE A 44 -16.44 7.99 5.97
CA PHE A 44 -15.51 7.54 6.99
C PHE A 44 -15.67 8.40 8.24
N ASP A 45 -15.60 7.77 9.42
CA ASP A 45 -15.57 8.48 10.69
C ASP A 45 -14.20 9.13 10.90
N GLN A 46 -14.14 10.44 10.64
CA GLN A 46 -12.93 11.24 10.76
C GLN A 46 -12.33 11.21 12.17
N GLN A 47 -13.16 11.09 13.22
CA GLN A 47 -12.67 11.02 14.59
C GLN A 47 -11.95 9.71 14.84
N ALA A 48 -12.55 8.59 14.43
CA ALA A 48 -11.93 7.27 14.54
C ALA A 48 -10.60 7.19 13.76
N ILE A 49 -10.54 7.81 12.59
CA ILE A 49 -9.36 7.80 11.72
C ILE A 49 -8.20 8.63 12.26
N SER A 50 -8.48 9.88 12.67
CA SER A 50 -7.43 10.81 13.09
C SER A 50 -6.60 10.31 14.28
N GLY A 51 -7.18 9.46 15.13
CA GLY A 51 -6.51 8.84 16.27
C GLY A 51 -5.93 7.46 16.02
N SER A 52 -6.18 6.84 14.85
CA SER A 52 -5.81 5.44 14.58
C SER A 52 -4.80 5.26 13.46
N ILE A 53 -4.62 6.27 12.60
CA ILE A 53 -3.70 6.21 11.46
C ILE A 53 -2.51 7.15 11.71
N HIS A 54 -1.31 6.62 11.61
CA HIS A 54 -0.05 7.32 11.81
C HIS A 54 0.90 7.08 10.63
N PRO A 55 0.61 7.65 9.44
CA PRO A 55 1.40 7.41 8.23
C PRO A 55 2.83 7.92 8.45
N SER A 56 3.81 7.05 8.20
CA SER A 56 5.22 7.38 8.38
C SER A 56 6.05 6.75 7.27
N TRP A 57 6.52 7.60 6.34
CA TRP A 57 7.40 7.19 5.25
C TRP A 57 8.76 6.68 5.74
N SER A 58 9.18 7.13 6.92
CA SER A 58 10.43 6.73 7.57
C SER A 58 10.27 5.49 8.45
N GLY A 59 9.11 4.82 8.42
CA GLY A 59 8.90 3.54 9.12
C GLY A 59 9.93 2.49 8.73
N ASP A 60 10.16 1.54 9.63
CA ASP A 60 11.17 0.51 9.46
C ASP A 60 10.76 -0.44 8.33
N LEU A 61 11.63 -0.60 7.33
CA LEU A 61 11.48 -1.67 6.34
C LEU A 61 12.02 -2.95 6.97
N HIS A 62 11.12 -3.78 7.47
CA HIS A 62 11.43 -5.15 7.83
C HIS A 62 11.62 -5.96 6.53
N GLY A 63 12.84 -5.89 5.99
CA GLY A 63 13.24 -6.51 4.72
C GLY A 63 13.20 -8.04 4.68
N GLU A 64 12.78 -8.71 5.76
CA GLU A 64 12.70 -10.15 5.82
C GLU A 64 11.27 -10.63 5.67
N ARG A 65 11.00 -11.42 4.61
CA ARG A 65 9.75 -12.19 4.50
C ARG A 65 9.68 -13.18 5.67
N PRO A 66 8.81 -12.99 6.68
CA PRO A 66 8.73 -13.95 7.77
C PRO A 66 8.02 -15.23 7.28
N GLY A 67 8.52 -16.40 7.69
CA GLY A 67 7.82 -17.67 7.50
C GLY A 67 7.69 -18.19 6.06
N PHE A 68 6.51 -18.68 5.70
CA PHE A 68 6.26 -19.45 4.46
C PHE A 68 6.30 -18.61 3.17
N TYR A 69 6.25 -17.27 3.26
CA TYR A 69 6.36 -16.36 2.12
C TYR A 69 7.75 -16.38 1.45
N LYS A 70 8.77 -17.00 2.09
CA LYS A 70 10.06 -17.32 1.48
C LYS A 70 9.96 -18.33 0.32
N TYR A 71 8.94 -19.19 0.33
CA TYR A 71 8.73 -20.22 -0.69
C TYR A 71 7.85 -19.78 -1.86
N LEU A 72 7.24 -18.58 -1.77
CA LEU A 72 6.53 -18.00 -2.90
C LEU A 72 7.54 -17.43 -3.89
N SER A 73 7.48 -17.93 -5.13
CA SER A 73 8.34 -17.46 -6.22
C SER A 73 8.23 -15.94 -6.37
N SER A 74 9.37 -15.28 -6.49
CA SER A 74 9.42 -13.85 -6.79
C SER A 74 8.93 -13.64 -8.23
N HIS A 75 7.66 -13.26 -8.39
CA HIS A 75 7.17 -12.80 -9.67
C HIS A 75 7.54 -11.33 -9.85
N THR A 76 8.60 -11.07 -10.61
CA THR A 76 8.98 -9.71 -11.00
C THR A 76 8.09 -9.25 -12.16
N ARG A 77 7.16 -8.34 -11.88
CA ARG A 77 6.29 -7.73 -12.89
C ARG A 77 6.86 -6.39 -13.34
N ARG A 78 6.86 -6.12 -14.65
CA ARG A 78 7.17 -4.78 -15.18
C ARG A 78 5.97 -3.86 -14.94
N VAL A 79 6.22 -2.69 -14.36
CA VAL A 79 5.22 -1.63 -14.08
C VAL A 79 5.42 -0.49 -15.07
N GLY A 80 4.32 0.14 -15.52
CA GLY A 80 4.37 1.28 -16.45
C GLY A 80 4.14 0.92 -17.93
N ASP A 81 3.55 -0.24 -18.20
CA ASP A 81 3.12 -0.60 -19.55
C ASP A 81 1.87 0.24 -19.92
N PRO A 82 1.93 1.07 -20.97
CA PRO A 82 0.83 1.98 -21.34
C PRO A 82 -0.46 1.26 -21.74
N ARG A 83 -0.41 -0.05 -22.01
CA ARG A 83 -1.61 -0.88 -22.24
C ARG A 83 -2.44 -1.08 -20.96
N PHE A 84 -1.86 -0.84 -19.80
CA PHE A 84 -2.49 -0.91 -18.48
C PHE A 84 -2.39 0.46 -17.80
N ALA A 85 -3.05 1.46 -18.39
CA ALA A 85 -2.99 2.88 -17.98
C ALA A 85 -3.42 3.16 -16.53
N SER A 86 -3.94 2.17 -15.81
CA SER A 86 -4.33 2.25 -14.41
C SER A 86 -3.26 1.73 -13.43
N GLN A 87 -2.01 1.63 -13.90
CA GLN A 87 -0.85 1.27 -13.09
C GLN A 87 -0.11 2.52 -12.62
N ALA A 88 0.17 2.62 -11.32
CA ALA A 88 1.00 3.68 -10.77
C ALA A 88 1.94 3.14 -9.68
N VAL A 89 3.11 3.74 -9.53
CA VAL A 89 3.97 3.49 -8.36
C VAL A 89 3.69 4.61 -7.36
N HIS A 90 3.43 4.27 -6.10
CA HIS A 90 3.24 5.29 -5.08
C HIS A 90 4.51 6.17 -5.00
N PRO A 91 4.41 7.52 -4.99
CA PRO A 91 5.57 8.40 -5.12
C PRO A 91 6.69 8.10 -4.13
N GLU A 92 6.33 7.75 -2.89
CA GLU A 92 7.28 7.43 -1.82
C GLU A 92 8.08 6.14 -2.06
N THR A 93 7.56 5.24 -2.90
CA THR A 93 8.25 4.03 -3.35
C THR A 93 9.36 4.33 -4.34
N ALA A 94 9.24 5.41 -5.13
CA ALA A 94 10.22 5.75 -6.18
C ALA A 94 11.43 6.52 -5.64
N THR A 95 11.33 7.09 -4.44
CA THR A 95 12.35 7.93 -3.80
C THR A 95 13.19 7.21 -2.75
N ARG A 96 12.95 5.91 -2.50
CA ARG A 96 13.61 5.12 -1.46
C ARG A 96 14.58 4.10 -2.03
#